data_AF-A0A1H6B4N6-F1
#
_entry.id   AF-A0A1H6B4N6-F1
#
_cell.length_a   1.000
_cell.length_b   1.000
_cell.length_c   1.000
_cell.angle_alpha   90.00
_cell.angle_beta   90.00
_cell.angle_gamma   90.00
#
_symmetry.space_group_name_H-M   'P 1'
#
loop_
_entity.id
_entity.type
_entity.pdbx_description
1 polymer ?
#
loop_
_entity_poly.entity_id
_entity_poly.type
_entity_poly.pdbx_seq_one_letter_code
_entity_poly.pdbx_strand_id
1 'polypeptide(L)'
;MSPALTSPLPAEAASRSLVGETIEQVTPEDAELDTAAAEASALEGDDPLAGPSQKEFTDLLVRVAKIEERLDPKYRSLHHVLIGVAATAVVGWVAWVSFSIATIKQNVSDANSGKPLITALLDPKSPQQLQASLSTVIATVETAQVQGKRPDQKKVGELSAAMTHVVEQHPTLPQAWQAAAELVNYKFAADSQAIPQTDCNTATRQILPDISDLDERPLTKDSPPQPDGLLVDLKNCRLDLDDERFWTVGEGKSILIFQHDHPQYKDIVLRLSMVEIHYSGEKSLAPISRILFKNCRFVITSPTAIPSAPGRRIMTELLAATTNEGSVSAI
;
A
#
# COMPACT_ATOMS: atom_id res chain seq x y z
N MET A 1 -0.23 -68.00 -20.38
CA MET A 1 -0.48 -68.25 -21.81
C MET A 1 -0.59 -66.90 -22.51
N SER A 2 0.49 -66.44 -23.14
CA SER A 2 0.40 -65.56 -24.33
C SER A 2 -0.05 -66.43 -25.52
N PRO A 3 -0.71 -65.89 -26.55
CA PRO A 3 -0.08 -65.03 -27.59
C PRO A 3 -1.03 -63.87 -28.00
N ALA A 4 -0.81 -63.01 -28.99
CA ALA A 4 0.34 -62.37 -29.63
C ALA A 4 -0.23 -61.64 -30.87
N LEU A 5 0.44 -60.56 -31.30
CA LEU A 5 0.42 -59.97 -32.67
C LEU A 5 -0.90 -59.29 -33.10
N THR A 6 -0.93 -58.17 -33.84
CA THR A 6 -0.05 -57.77 -34.94
C THR A 6 -0.22 -56.26 -35.23
N SER A 7 0.88 -55.56 -35.50
CA SER A 7 0.99 -54.27 -36.21
C SER A 7 0.64 -54.46 -37.71
N PRO A 8 0.37 -53.42 -38.56
CA PRO A 8 1.45 -52.53 -39.03
C PRO A 8 1.06 -51.08 -39.48
N LEU A 9 2.10 -50.22 -39.53
CA LEU A 9 2.26 -48.99 -40.34
C LEU A 9 2.25 -49.30 -41.86
N PRO A 10 1.98 -48.34 -42.78
CA PRO A 10 3.03 -47.46 -43.36
C PRO A 10 2.52 -46.04 -43.81
N ALA A 11 3.28 -44.94 -43.72
CA ALA A 11 4.35 -44.38 -44.58
C ALA A 11 3.87 -43.27 -45.55
N GLU A 12 4.84 -42.45 -46.00
CA GLU A 12 4.81 -41.36 -46.99
C GLU A 12 4.42 -39.94 -46.49
N ALA A 13 5.13 -38.86 -46.81
CA ALA A 13 6.21 -38.64 -47.78
C ALA A 13 7.13 -37.51 -47.29
N ALA A 14 8.44 -37.73 -47.44
CA ALA A 14 9.46 -36.68 -47.39
C ALA A 14 9.82 -36.32 -48.83
N SER A 15 9.62 -35.06 -49.22
CA SER A 15 10.14 -34.48 -50.44
C SER A 15 11.31 -33.56 -50.09
N ARG A 16 12.52 -33.96 -50.50
CA ARG A 16 13.70 -33.11 -50.62
C ARG A 16 13.90 -32.80 -52.10
N SER A 17 14.01 -31.52 -52.46
CA SER A 17 14.83 -31.09 -53.60
C SER A 17 15.37 -29.69 -53.33
N LEU A 18 16.65 -29.54 -53.68
CA LEU A 18 17.48 -28.36 -53.50
C LEU A 18 16.98 -27.15 -54.28
N VAL A 19 17.08 -25.97 -53.68
CA VAL A 19 17.59 -24.76 -54.35
C VAL A 19 18.54 -24.09 -53.37
N GLY A 20 19.80 -23.94 -53.79
CA GLY A 20 20.80 -23.18 -53.06
C GLY A 20 20.57 -21.70 -53.27
N GLU A 21 20.69 -20.93 -52.20
CA GLU A 21 20.92 -19.50 -52.29
C GLU A 21 21.80 -19.05 -51.13
N THR A 22 22.64 -18.08 -51.46
CA THR A 22 23.85 -17.62 -50.79
C THR A 22 23.59 -17.11 -49.37
N ILE A 23 24.31 -17.66 -48.39
CA ILE A 23 24.34 -17.14 -47.01
C ILE A 23 25.21 -15.89 -47.01
N GLU A 24 24.58 -14.72 -46.98
CA GLU A 24 25.19 -13.53 -46.40
C GLU A 24 25.15 -13.71 -44.87
N GLN A 25 26.31 -13.75 -44.24
CA GLN A 25 26.44 -13.88 -42.80
C GLN A 25 25.86 -12.64 -42.12
N VAL A 26 24.64 -12.75 -41.60
CA VAL A 26 24.14 -11.81 -40.59
C VAL A 26 24.85 -12.14 -39.28
N THR A 27 25.67 -11.21 -38.83
CA THR A 27 26.33 -11.25 -37.54
C THR A 27 25.31 -11.19 -36.41
N PRO A 28 25.52 -11.93 -35.29
CA PRO A 28 24.56 -12.03 -34.19
C PRO A 28 24.28 -10.70 -33.45
N GLU A 29 24.95 -9.61 -33.80
CA GLU A 29 24.74 -8.27 -33.22
C GLU A 29 23.55 -7.51 -33.84
N ASP A 30 23.13 -7.83 -35.07
CA ASP A 30 22.03 -7.11 -35.74
C ASP A 30 20.65 -7.64 -35.34
N ALA A 31 20.56 -8.87 -34.83
CA ALA A 31 19.31 -9.48 -34.35
C ALA A 31 18.90 -8.97 -32.95
N GLU A 32 19.84 -8.52 -32.12
CA GLU A 32 19.57 -8.01 -30.76
C GLU A 32 19.06 -6.56 -30.78
N LEU A 33 19.43 -5.76 -31.78
CA LEU A 33 18.99 -4.37 -31.92
C LEU A 33 17.54 -4.27 -32.41
N ASP A 34 17.12 -5.15 -33.33
CA ASP A 34 15.73 -5.25 -33.77
C ASP A 34 14.81 -5.80 -32.68
N THR A 35 15.33 -6.61 -31.76
CA THR A 35 14.58 -7.12 -30.59
C THR A 35 14.36 -6.01 -29.55
N ALA A 36 15.37 -5.14 -29.31
CA ALA A 36 15.22 -3.99 -28.41
C ALA A 36 14.29 -2.90 -28.97
N ALA A 37 14.26 -2.70 -30.30
CA ALA A 37 13.31 -1.80 -30.95
C ALA A 37 11.88 -2.37 -30.93
N ALA A 38 11.71 -3.68 -31.08
CA ALA A 38 10.42 -4.35 -30.96
C ALA A 38 9.86 -4.35 -29.52
N GLU A 39 10.72 -4.47 -28.50
CA GLU A 39 10.31 -4.35 -27.09
C GLU A 39 9.97 -2.91 -26.68
N ALA A 40 10.59 -1.90 -27.31
CA ALA A 40 10.21 -0.50 -27.10
C ALA A 40 8.83 -0.15 -27.73
N SER A 41 8.49 -0.75 -28.87
CA SER A 41 7.15 -0.64 -29.47
C SER A 41 6.09 -1.50 -28.77
N ALA A 42 6.49 -2.52 -27.99
CA ALA A 42 5.56 -3.33 -27.19
C ALA A 42 5.13 -2.66 -25.86
N LEU A 43 5.73 -1.52 -25.49
CA LEU A 43 5.32 -0.66 -24.37
C LEU A 43 4.22 0.36 -24.73
N GLU A 44 3.78 0.40 -26.00
CA GLU A 44 2.58 1.13 -26.44
C GLU A 44 1.30 0.27 -26.30
N GLY A 45 1.20 -0.48 -25.20
CA GLY A 45 -0.01 -1.22 -24.83
C GLY A 45 -0.95 -0.37 -23.98
N ASP A 46 -1.95 0.25 -24.61
CA ASP A 46 -3.28 0.67 -24.11
C ASP A 46 -3.48 0.98 -22.61
N ASP A 47 -2.61 1.78 -21.97
CA ASP A 47 -3.04 2.66 -20.87
C ASP A 47 -2.09 3.87 -20.69
N PRO A 48 -2.41 5.07 -21.22
CA PRO A 48 -1.55 6.25 -21.13
C PRO A 48 -1.47 6.87 -19.71
N LEU A 49 -1.96 6.18 -18.68
CA LEU A 49 -2.17 6.71 -17.33
C LEU A 49 -1.31 6.07 -16.21
N ALA A 50 -0.47 5.08 -16.53
CA ALA A 50 0.49 4.53 -15.58
C ALA A 50 1.90 5.09 -15.88
N GLY A 51 2.29 6.16 -15.20
CA GLY A 51 3.70 6.58 -15.18
C GLY A 51 4.57 5.53 -14.48
N PRO A 52 5.85 5.37 -14.88
CA PRO A 52 6.73 4.39 -14.24
C PRO A 52 6.92 4.73 -12.75
N SER A 53 6.77 3.72 -11.90
CA SER A 53 7.09 3.79 -10.48
C SER A 53 8.55 4.21 -10.26
N GLN A 54 8.86 4.78 -9.09
CA GLN A 54 10.23 5.17 -8.72
C GLN A 54 11.24 4.01 -8.85
N LYS A 55 10.78 2.77 -8.64
CA LYS A 55 11.57 1.54 -8.82
C LYS A 55 11.85 1.26 -10.29
N GLU A 56 10.87 1.41 -11.18
CA GLU A 56 11.04 1.25 -12.63
C GLU A 56 11.97 2.32 -13.19
N PHE A 57 11.92 3.54 -12.67
CA PHE A 57 12.84 4.60 -13.04
C PHE A 57 14.29 4.29 -12.65
N THR A 58 14.49 3.76 -11.45
CA THR A 58 15.82 3.36 -10.98
C THR A 58 16.36 2.17 -11.78
N ASP A 59 15.51 1.20 -12.13
CA ASP A 59 15.87 0.07 -12.99
C ASP A 59 16.20 0.52 -14.42
N LEU A 60 15.45 1.49 -14.97
CA LEU A 60 15.74 2.12 -16.25
C LEU A 60 17.09 2.83 -16.26
N LEU A 61 17.43 3.60 -15.22
CA LEU A 61 18.73 4.26 -15.12
C LEU A 61 19.88 3.26 -15.05
N VAL A 62 19.70 2.15 -14.32
CA VAL A 62 20.70 1.08 -14.23
C VAL A 62 20.86 0.35 -15.57
N ARG A 63 19.77 0.11 -16.30
CA ARG A 63 19.82 -0.51 -17.63
C ARG A 63 20.48 0.41 -18.67
N VAL A 64 20.17 1.71 -18.64
CA VAL A 64 20.79 2.72 -19.51
C VAL A 64 22.30 2.79 -19.25
N ALA A 65 22.72 2.81 -17.98
CA ALA A 65 24.13 2.80 -17.61
C ALA A 65 24.85 1.50 -18.05
N LYS A 66 24.14 0.36 -18.08
CA LYS A 66 24.70 -0.93 -18.52
C LYS A 66 24.82 -1.05 -20.05
N ILE A 67 23.95 -0.36 -20.79
CA ILE A 67 24.02 -0.26 -22.25
C ILE A 67 25.22 0.62 -22.66
N GLU A 68 25.53 1.66 -21.87
CA GLU A 68 26.67 2.57 -22.07
C GLU A 68 28.04 1.82 -22.05
N GLU A 69 28.15 0.72 -21.31
CA GLU A 69 29.40 -0.06 -21.20
C GLU A 69 29.65 -0.99 -22.42
N ARG A 70 28.63 -1.26 -23.25
CA ARG A 70 28.70 -2.24 -24.34
C ARG A 70 28.75 -1.63 -25.75
N LEU A 71 28.69 -0.31 -25.90
CA LEU A 71 28.56 0.33 -27.20
C LEU A 71 29.90 0.65 -27.86
N ASP A 72 30.06 0.14 -29.08
CA ASP A 72 31.23 0.30 -29.95
C ASP A 72 31.43 1.79 -30.34
N PRO A 73 32.67 2.32 -30.50
CA PRO A 73 32.95 3.75 -30.67
C PRO A 73 32.30 4.39 -31.91
N LYS A 74 31.84 3.57 -32.86
CA LYS A 74 31.24 3.98 -34.13
C LYS A 74 29.86 4.65 -33.96
N TYR A 75 29.15 4.38 -32.87
CA TYR A 75 27.80 4.92 -32.60
C TYR A 75 27.78 6.10 -31.62
N ARG A 76 28.96 6.59 -31.20
CA ARG A 76 29.12 7.68 -30.21
C ARG A 76 28.38 8.98 -30.61
N SER A 77 28.24 9.25 -31.91
CA SER A 77 27.50 10.41 -32.41
C SER A 77 25.99 10.32 -32.18
N LEU A 78 25.39 9.13 -32.30
CA LEU A 78 23.95 8.91 -32.10
C LEU A 78 23.61 8.87 -30.59
N HIS A 79 24.56 8.38 -29.79
CA HIS A 79 24.45 8.30 -28.33
C HIS A 79 24.30 9.68 -27.67
N HIS A 80 25.04 10.70 -28.12
CA HIS A 80 24.89 12.06 -27.59
C HIS A 80 23.50 12.66 -27.87
N VAL A 81 22.87 12.28 -28.99
CA VAL A 81 21.51 12.72 -29.32
C VAL A 81 20.49 12.01 -28.45
N LEU A 82 20.60 10.69 -28.28
CA LEU A 82 19.69 9.90 -27.44
C LEU A 82 19.81 10.24 -25.94
N ILE A 83 21.03 10.42 -25.42
CA ILE A 83 21.24 10.94 -24.06
C ILE A 83 20.70 12.36 -23.93
N GLY A 84 20.87 13.21 -24.95
CA GLY A 84 20.29 14.55 -24.97
C GLY A 84 18.78 14.53 -24.85
N VAL A 85 18.10 13.66 -25.60
CA VAL A 85 16.64 13.49 -25.55
C VAL A 85 16.18 12.88 -24.22
N ALA A 86 16.85 11.85 -23.71
CA ALA A 86 16.52 11.25 -22.41
C ALA A 86 16.76 12.22 -21.25
N ALA A 87 17.88 12.95 -21.24
CA ALA A 87 18.20 13.93 -20.22
C ALA A 87 17.23 15.12 -20.26
N THR A 88 16.84 15.59 -21.45
CA THR A 88 15.83 16.67 -21.57
C THR A 88 14.44 16.21 -21.18
N ALA A 89 14.06 14.95 -21.44
CA ALA A 89 12.80 14.38 -20.96
C ALA A 89 12.78 14.22 -19.42
N VAL A 90 13.88 13.74 -18.83
CA VAL A 90 14.03 13.64 -17.36
C VAL A 90 14.05 15.03 -16.71
N VAL A 91 14.79 15.98 -17.26
CA VAL A 91 14.82 17.37 -16.76
C VAL A 91 13.47 18.04 -16.96
N GLY A 92 12.77 17.78 -18.06
CA GLY A 92 11.42 18.27 -18.31
C GLY A 92 10.40 17.70 -17.33
N TRP A 93 10.49 16.41 -17.01
CA TRP A 93 9.65 15.76 -16.01
C TRP A 93 9.97 16.27 -14.60
N VAL A 94 11.25 16.35 -14.21
CA VAL A 94 11.68 16.92 -12.93
C VAL A 94 11.30 18.39 -12.82
N ALA A 95 11.37 19.16 -13.91
CA ALA A 95 10.94 20.56 -13.95
C ALA A 95 9.41 20.67 -13.87
N TRP A 96 8.65 19.77 -14.49
CA TRP A 96 7.19 19.76 -14.40
C TRP A 96 6.69 19.33 -13.01
N VAL A 97 7.32 18.31 -12.42
CA VAL A 97 7.10 17.90 -11.03
C VAL A 97 7.51 19.03 -10.09
N SER A 98 8.66 19.69 -10.32
CA SER A 98 9.13 20.82 -9.52
C SER A 98 8.28 22.08 -9.68
N PHE A 99 7.71 22.34 -10.86
CA PHE A 99 6.81 23.47 -11.13
C PHE A 99 5.43 23.23 -10.50
N SER A 100 4.94 21.98 -10.55
CA SER A 100 3.76 21.55 -9.81
C SER A 100 4.00 21.70 -8.31
N ILE A 101 5.16 21.24 -7.80
CA ILE A 101 5.56 21.39 -6.40
C ILE A 101 5.80 22.85 -6.01
N ALA A 102 6.30 23.73 -6.88
CA ALA A 102 6.53 25.15 -6.58
C ALA A 102 5.21 25.93 -6.49
N THR A 103 4.28 25.65 -7.40
CA THR A 103 2.91 26.20 -7.38
C THR A 103 2.11 25.66 -6.17
N ILE A 104 2.43 24.44 -5.73
CA ILE A 104 1.85 23.80 -4.54
C ILE A 104 2.55 24.26 -3.24
N LYS A 105 3.86 24.55 -3.23
CA LYS A 105 4.62 25.04 -2.07
C LYS A 105 4.12 26.40 -1.57
N GLN A 106 3.65 27.24 -2.48
CA GLN A 106 2.99 28.50 -2.14
C GLN A 106 1.60 28.28 -1.49
N ASN A 107 1.00 27.10 -1.66
CA ASN A 107 -0.27 26.68 -1.09
C ASN A 107 -0.15 25.65 0.05
N VAL A 108 1.00 25.52 0.72
CA VAL A 108 1.14 24.59 1.87
C VAL A 108 1.75 25.28 3.11
N SER A 109 2.30 26.49 2.96
CA SER A 109 2.91 27.23 4.07
C SER A 109 1.99 28.23 4.77
N ASP A 110 0.86 28.63 4.16
CA ASP A 110 -0.02 29.66 4.72
C ASP A 110 -1.30 29.08 5.34
N ALA A 111 -1.75 29.71 6.43
CA ALA A 111 -2.87 29.29 7.29
C ALA A 111 -4.24 29.08 6.60
N ASN A 112 -4.37 29.25 5.28
CA ASN A 112 -5.60 29.09 4.49
C ASN A 112 -5.54 28.00 3.40
N SER A 113 -4.44 27.26 3.31
CA SER A 113 -4.07 26.55 2.10
C SER A 113 -4.56 25.10 2.02
N GLY A 114 -5.18 24.58 3.08
CA GLY A 114 -5.85 23.27 3.08
C GLY A 114 -7.18 23.27 2.31
N LYS A 115 -7.88 24.42 2.24
CA LYS A 115 -9.21 24.50 1.62
C LYS A 115 -9.20 24.17 0.12
N PRO A 116 -8.30 24.73 -0.72
CA PRO A 116 -8.24 24.35 -2.13
C PRO A 116 -7.99 22.87 -2.35
N LEU A 117 -7.12 22.25 -1.53
CA LEU A 117 -6.83 20.82 -1.59
C LEU A 117 -8.07 19.99 -1.22
N ILE A 118 -8.73 20.32 -0.11
CA ILE A 118 -9.96 19.66 0.32
C ILE A 118 -11.06 19.78 -0.74
N THR A 119 -11.25 20.97 -1.32
CA THR A 119 -12.22 21.16 -2.42
C THR A 119 -11.87 20.32 -3.65
N ALA A 120 -10.59 20.26 -4.03
CA ALA A 120 -10.15 19.46 -5.17
C ALA A 120 -10.26 17.94 -4.94
N LEU A 121 -10.23 17.49 -3.68
CA LEU A 121 -10.50 16.10 -3.31
C LEU A 121 -12.00 15.77 -3.34
N LEU A 122 -12.85 16.67 -2.82
CA LEU A 122 -14.29 16.43 -2.69
C LEU A 122 -15.06 16.63 -4.01
N ASP A 123 -14.61 17.55 -4.86
CA ASP A 123 -15.24 17.87 -6.15
C ASP A 123 -14.17 18.02 -7.25
N PRO A 124 -13.51 16.92 -7.65
CA PRO A 124 -12.50 16.95 -8.70
C PRO A 124 -13.19 17.17 -10.06
N LYS A 125 -12.72 18.16 -10.83
CA LYS A 125 -13.24 18.43 -12.18
C LYS A 125 -12.82 17.38 -13.21
N SER A 126 -11.82 16.55 -12.88
CA SER A 126 -11.35 15.45 -13.70
C SER A 126 -10.62 14.39 -12.87
N PRO A 127 -10.51 13.15 -13.37
CA PRO A 127 -9.69 12.11 -12.73
C PRO A 127 -8.23 12.53 -12.51
N GLN A 128 -7.66 13.29 -13.45
CA GLN A 128 -6.28 13.80 -13.35
C GLN A 128 -6.14 14.81 -12.21
N GLN A 129 -7.15 15.66 -12.00
CA GLN A 129 -7.16 16.59 -10.86
C GLN A 129 -7.23 15.84 -9.52
N LEU A 130 -8.02 14.77 -9.44
CA LEU A 130 -8.08 13.94 -8.25
C LEU A 130 -6.72 13.29 -7.96
N GLN A 131 -6.09 12.68 -8.96
CA GLN A 131 -4.76 12.06 -8.82
C GLN A 131 -3.68 13.06 -8.37
N ALA A 132 -3.68 14.28 -8.95
CA ALA A 132 -2.78 15.34 -8.54
C ALA A 132 -3.02 15.79 -7.09
N SER A 133 -4.29 15.87 -6.68
CA SER A 133 -4.68 16.23 -5.30
C SER A 133 -4.23 15.14 -4.31
N LEU A 134 -4.42 13.87 -4.64
CA LEU A 134 -3.94 12.74 -3.82
C LEU A 134 -2.42 12.72 -3.68
N SER A 135 -1.69 12.98 -4.78
CA SER A 135 -0.23 13.10 -4.77
C SER A 135 0.23 14.27 -3.89
N THR A 136 -0.54 15.37 -3.91
CA THR A 136 -0.29 16.53 -3.06
C THR A 136 -0.49 16.22 -1.58
N VAL A 137 -1.50 15.41 -1.23
CA VAL A 137 -1.72 14.93 0.15
C VAL A 137 -0.50 14.15 0.63
N ILE A 138 -0.06 13.16 -0.14
CA ILE A 138 1.12 12.33 0.19
C ILE A 138 2.35 13.22 0.40
N ALA A 139 2.69 14.05 -0.59
CA ALA A 139 3.87 14.91 -0.53
C ALA A 139 3.82 15.90 0.67
N THR A 140 2.64 16.43 0.99
CA THR A 140 2.45 17.33 2.13
C THR A 140 2.68 16.61 3.45
N VAL A 141 2.14 15.41 3.58
CA VAL A 141 2.29 14.57 4.77
C VAL A 141 3.75 14.15 4.97
N GLU A 142 4.39 13.61 3.94
CA GLU A 142 5.80 13.21 3.97
C GLU A 142 6.70 14.39 4.33
N THR A 143 6.47 15.55 3.71
CA THR A 143 7.23 16.79 4.02
C THR A 143 7.05 17.18 5.49
N ALA A 144 5.83 17.10 6.03
CA ALA A 144 5.57 17.44 7.43
C ALA A 144 6.27 16.45 8.39
N GLN A 145 6.23 15.15 8.08
CA GLN A 145 6.91 14.10 8.85
C GLN A 145 8.43 14.31 8.86
N VAL A 146 9.06 14.53 7.69
CA VAL A 146 10.51 14.79 7.57
C VAL A 146 10.92 16.06 8.33
N GLN A 147 10.07 17.08 8.35
CA GLN A 147 10.29 18.30 9.11
C GLN A 147 10.03 18.16 10.61
N GLY A 148 9.59 16.98 11.08
CA GLY A 148 9.23 16.74 12.48
C GLY A 148 8.05 17.59 12.95
N LYS A 149 7.18 18.04 12.04
CA LYS A 149 6.02 18.85 12.38
C LYS A 149 4.95 17.96 13.01
N ARG A 150 4.39 18.43 14.12
CA ARG A 150 3.25 17.76 14.75
C ARG A 150 1.98 17.99 13.91
N PRO A 151 1.13 16.97 13.75
CA PRO A 151 -0.23 17.10 13.25
C PRO A 151 -1.02 18.25 13.88
N ASP A 152 -1.49 19.17 13.03
CA ASP A 152 -2.54 20.11 13.41
C ASP A 152 -3.87 19.34 13.37
N GLN A 153 -4.40 19.02 14.55
CA GLN A 153 -5.59 18.17 14.70
C GLN A 153 -6.80 18.68 13.90
N LYS A 154 -6.97 20.00 13.78
CA LYS A 154 -8.08 20.57 13.02
C LYS A 154 -7.88 20.35 11.52
N LYS A 155 -6.69 20.69 10.99
CA LYS A 155 -6.40 20.55 9.55
C LYS A 155 -6.37 19.09 9.13
N VAL A 156 -5.77 18.23 9.95
CA VAL A 156 -5.73 16.79 9.70
C VAL A 156 -7.14 16.21 9.78
N GLY A 157 -7.98 16.64 10.73
CA GLY A 157 -9.37 16.21 10.81
C GLY A 157 -10.20 16.59 9.57
N GLU A 158 -10.09 17.83 9.08
CA GLU A 158 -10.76 18.27 7.85
C GLU A 158 -10.28 17.47 6.62
N LEU A 159 -8.96 17.23 6.52
CA LEU A 159 -8.38 16.44 5.45
C LEU A 159 -8.75 14.96 5.54
N SER A 160 -8.80 14.39 6.74
CA SER A 160 -9.23 13.00 6.96
C SER A 160 -10.68 12.80 6.58
N ALA A 161 -11.57 13.74 6.91
CA ALA A 161 -12.97 13.68 6.48
C ALA A 161 -13.11 13.73 4.95
N ALA A 162 -12.32 14.58 4.28
CA ALA A 162 -12.28 14.61 2.82
C ALA A 162 -11.74 13.29 2.23
N MET A 163 -10.67 12.75 2.80
CA MET A 163 -10.11 11.47 2.36
C MET A 163 -11.05 10.29 2.59
N THR A 164 -11.80 10.26 3.70
CA THR A 164 -12.86 9.27 3.93
C THR A 164 -13.86 9.27 2.78
N HIS A 165 -14.31 10.45 2.35
CA HIS A 165 -15.22 10.58 1.20
C HIS A 165 -14.60 10.05 -0.10
N VAL A 166 -13.34 10.40 -0.36
CA VAL A 166 -12.63 9.96 -1.57
C VAL A 166 -12.49 8.44 -1.63
N VAL A 167 -12.09 7.78 -0.54
CA VAL A 167 -11.91 6.31 -0.53
C VAL A 167 -13.24 5.56 -0.60
N GLU A 168 -14.34 6.17 -0.13
CA GLU A 168 -15.68 5.62 -0.26
C GLU A 168 -16.23 5.74 -1.69
N GLN A 169 -16.01 6.88 -2.36
CA GLN A 169 -16.48 7.12 -3.73
C GLN A 169 -15.60 6.47 -4.79
N HIS A 170 -14.30 6.34 -4.52
CA HIS A 170 -13.30 5.79 -5.44
C HIS A 170 -12.57 4.58 -4.83
N PRO A 171 -13.28 3.52 -4.40
CA PRO A 171 -12.67 2.40 -3.67
C PRO A 171 -11.70 1.57 -4.54
N THR A 172 -11.76 1.72 -5.86
CA THR A 172 -10.89 1.04 -6.83
C THR A 172 -9.63 1.82 -7.17
N LEU A 173 -9.42 3.03 -6.61
CA LEU A 173 -8.26 3.86 -6.92
C LEU A 173 -7.11 3.59 -5.92
N PRO A 174 -5.99 2.96 -6.32
CA PRO A 174 -4.90 2.64 -5.40
C PRO A 174 -4.29 3.88 -4.72
N GLN A 175 -4.16 4.98 -5.47
CA GLN A 175 -3.60 6.23 -4.96
C GLN A 175 -4.41 6.84 -3.82
N ALA A 176 -5.73 6.59 -3.78
CA ALA A 176 -6.59 7.04 -2.68
C ALA A 176 -6.24 6.31 -1.38
N TRP A 177 -6.00 4.99 -1.47
CA TRP A 177 -5.60 4.17 -0.33
C TRP A 177 -4.17 4.47 0.14
N GLN A 178 -3.25 4.75 -0.79
CA GLN A 178 -1.90 5.20 -0.44
C GLN A 178 -1.92 6.52 0.32
N ALA A 179 -2.66 7.52 -0.18
CA ALA A 179 -2.81 8.81 0.50
C ALA A 179 -3.52 8.67 1.86
N ALA A 180 -4.50 7.77 1.97
CA ALA A 180 -5.17 7.46 3.23
C ALA A 180 -4.21 6.87 4.27
N ALA A 181 -3.39 5.88 3.88
CA ALA A 181 -2.42 5.26 4.77
C ALA A 181 -1.40 6.28 5.31
N GLU A 182 -0.83 7.12 4.45
CA GLU A 182 0.09 8.18 4.86
C GLU A 182 -0.57 9.18 5.82
N LEU A 183 -1.80 9.60 5.51
CA LEU A 183 -2.54 10.53 6.36
C LEU A 183 -2.86 9.91 7.73
N VAL A 184 -3.26 8.63 7.78
CA VAL A 184 -3.47 7.92 9.04
C VAL A 184 -2.17 7.84 9.85
N ASN A 185 -1.06 7.44 9.22
CA ASN A 185 0.25 7.39 9.88
C ASN A 185 0.62 8.73 10.51
N TYR A 186 0.46 9.82 9.75
CA TYR A 186 0.72 11.16 10.25
C TYR A 186 -0.21 11.55 11.38
N LYS A 187 -1.52 11.35 11.19
CA LYS A 187 -2.56 11.67 12.17
C LYS A 187 -2.29 11.06 13.55
N PHE A 188 -1.82 9.81 13.60
CA PHE A 188 -1.54 9.09 14.84
C PHE A 188 -0.07 9.19 15.31
N ALA A 189 0.78 10.00 14.66
CA ALA A 189 2.19 10.15 15.04
C ALA A 189 2.44 11.15 16.18
N ALA A 190 1.50 12.07 16.48
CA ALA A 190 1.77 13.25 17.32
C ALA A 190 1.81 12.99 18.83
N ASP A 191 0.95 12.07 19.29
CA ASP A 191 0.50 12.02 20.69
C ASP A 191 1.00 10.78 21.45
N SER A 192 1.75 9.91 20.78
CA SER A 192 2.35 8.74 21.40
C SER A 192 3.61 9.16 22.18
N GLN A 193 3.46 9.41 23.48
CA GLN A 193 4.56 9.28 24.44
C GLN A 193 5.38 8.04 24.08
N ALA A 194 6.71 8.10 24.15
CA ALA A 194 7.61 7.03 23.71
C ALA A 194 7.07 5.64 24.08
N ILE A 195 6.40 5.00 23.11
CA ILE A 195 5.74 3.72 23.35
C ILE A 195 6.88 2.70 23.52
N PRO A 196 6.90 1.93 24.62
CA PRO A 196 7.90 0.90 24.79
C PRO A 196 7.87 -0.06 23.61
N GLN A 197 9.02 -0.25 22.96
CA GLN A 197 9.18 -1.07 21.76
C GLN A 197 9.24 -2.59 22.07
N THR A 198 8.75 -2.99 23.24
CA THR A 198 8.65 -4.40 23.64
C THR A 198 7.53 -5.06 22.85
N ASP A 199 7.82 -6.22 22.27
CA ASP A 199 6.84 -7.00 21.51
C ASP A 199 5.69 -7.47 22.45
N CYS A 200 4.43 -7.27 22.03
CA CYS A 200 3.25 -7.73 22.77
C CYS A 200 3.25 -9.25 23.00
N ASN A 201 4.03 -10.03 22.24
CA ASN A 201 4.27 -11.46 22.47
C ASN A 201 4.93 -11.78 23.82
N THR A 202 5.53 -10.79 24.48
CA THR A 202 6.26 -10.93 25.75
C THR A 202 5.65 -10.14 26.90
N ALA A 203 4.63 -9.31 26.63
CA ALA A 203 4.02 -8.44 27.62
C ALA A 203 3.10 -9.24 28.56
N THR A 204 3.28 -9.05 29.87
CA THR A 204 2.56 -9.78 30.93
C THR A 204 1.07 -9.41 30.95
N ARG A 205 0.22 -10.45 31.00
CA ARG A 205 -1.23 -10.40 30.83
C ARG A 205 -2.03 -9.94 32.07
N GLN A 206 -3.21 -9.38 31.81
CA GLN A 206 -4.44 -9.64 32.57
C GLN A 206 -5.52 -10.10 31.55
N ILE A 207 -5.88 -11.38 31.53
CA ILE A 207 -7.14 -11.81 30.86
C ILE A 207 -8.24 -11.47 31.83
N LEU A 208 -9.16 -10.61 31.41
CA LEU A 208 -10.36 -10.34 32.18
C LEU A 208 -11.50 -11.13 31.53
N PRO A 209 -11.97 -12.23 32.15
CA PRO A 209 -13.24 -12.80 31.75
C PRO A 209 -14.37 -11.82 32.10
N ASP A 210 -15.10 -11.44 31.05
CA ASP A 210 -16.38 -10.73 31.04
C ASP A 210 -16.39 -9.23 31.36
N ILE A 211 -17.08 -8.48 30.50
CA ILE A 211 -16.98 -7.03 30.32
C ILE A 211 -18.26 -6.33 30.83
N SER A 212 -18.58 -6.54 32.10
CA SER A 212 -19.65 -5.78 32.75
C SER A 212 -19.33 -4.27 32.90
N ASP A 213 -18.07 -3.86 32.70
CA ASP A 213 -17.60 -2.48 33.00
C ASP A 213 -17.29 -1.60 31.76
N LEU A 214 -17.72 -1.97 30.54
CA LEU A 214 -17.44 -1.14 29.35
C LEU A 214 -18.38 0.04 29.08
N ASP A 215 -19.34 0.33 29.97
CA ASP A 215 -20.09 1.60 29.92
C ASP A 215 -20.63 1.92 31.32
N GLU A 216 -19.94 2.77 32.10
CA GLU A 216 -20.56 3.44 33.27
C GLU A 216 -21.57 4.52 32.82
N ARG A 217 -22.34 4.25 31.77
CA ARG A 217 -23.62 4.93 31.55
C ARG A 217 -24.67 4.18 32.37
N PRO A 218 -25.51 4.87 33.15
CA PRO A 218 -26.52 4.21 33.95
C PRO A 218 -27.40 3.34 33.04
N LEU A 219 -27.35 2.02 33.28
CA LEU A 219 -28.13 1.00 32.60
C LEU A 219 -29.61 1.39 32.60
N THR A 220 -30.07 1.98 31.51
CA THR A 220 -31.50 1.96 31.18
C THR A 220 -31.84 0.53 30.75
N LYS A 221 -32.99 0.06 31.23
CA LYS A 221 -33.50 -1.32 31.12
C LYS A 221 -33.71 -1.85 29.69
N ASP A 222 -33.34 -1.06 28.68
CA ASP A 222 -33.57 -1.28 27.25
C ASP A 222 -32.26 -1.47 26.45
N SER A 223 -31.12 -1.70 27.13
CA SER A 223 -29.86 -1.92 26.43
C SER A 223 -29.84 -3.32 25.78
N PRO A 224 -29.48 -3.43 24.48
CA PRO A 224 -29.39 -4.72 23.79
C PRO A 224 -28.33 -5.63 24.45
N PRO A 225 -28.47 -6.96 24.36
CA PRO A 225 -27.54 -7.91 24.98
C PRO A 225 -26.09 -7.62 24.56
N GLN A 226 -25.18 -7.60 25.54
CA GLN A 226 -23.75 -7.39 25.31
C GLN A 226 -23.18 -8.46 24.36
N PRO A 227 -22.20 -8.13 23.51
CA PRO A 227 -21.66 -9.08 22.55
C PRO A 227 -20.88 -10.20 23.23
N ASP A 228 -21.11 -11.45 22.80
CA ASP A 228 -20.40 -12.68 23.17
C ASP A 228 -18.93 -12.67 22.68
N GLY A 229 -18.11 -11.74 23.18
CA GLY A 229 -16.74 -11.51 22.73
C GLY A 229 -15.67 -11.68 23.82
N LEU A 230 -14.54 -12.29 23.46
CA LEU A 230 -13.35 -12.34 24.30
C LEU A 230 -12.60 -11.02 24.22
N LEU A 231 -12.54 -10.29 25.34
CA LEU A 231 -11.75 -9.07 25.46
C LEU A 231 -10.30 -9.37 25.79
N VAL A 232 -9.39 -8.78 25.04
CA VAL A 232 -7.94 -8.91 25.23
C VAL A 232 -7.34 -7.52 25.41
N ASP A 233 -6.84 -7.25 26.62
CA ASP A 233 -6.18 -5.99 26.94
C ASP A 233 -4.67 -6.10 26.68
N LEU A 234 -4.14 -5.27 25.76
CA LEU A 234 -2.70 -5.12 25.48
C LEU A 234 -2.26 -3.67 25.74
N LYS A 235 -1.14 -3.50 26.44
CA LYS A 235 -0.66 -2.16 26.84
C LYS A 235 0.85 -2.02 26.71
N ASN A 236 1.32 -0.83 26.35
CA ASN A 236 2.75 -0.47 26.36
C ASN A 236 3.63 -1.43 25.55
N CYS A 237 3.20 -1.80 24.35
CA CYS A 237 3.89 -2.76 23.52
C CYS A 237 3.77 -2.43 22.03
N ARG A 238 4.52 -3.16 21.21
CA ARG A 238 4.41 -3.14 19.75
C ARG A 238 3.62 -4.38 19.30
N LEU A 239 2.60 -4.17 18.49
CA LEU A 239 1.75 -5.20 17.91
C LEU A 239 1.84 -5.15 16.39
N ASP A 240 2.36 -6.20 15.77
CA ASP A 240 2.24 -6.41 14.32
C ASP A 240 0.91 -7.15 14.06
N LEU A 241 -0.12 -6.40 13.68
CA LEU A 241 -1.53 -6.80 13.75
C LEU A 241 -1.88 -7.93 12.77
N ASP A 242 -1.23 -7.93 11.60
CA ASP A 242 -1.40 -8.91 10.54
C ASP A 242 -0.20 -9.86 10.39
N ASP A 243 0.69 -9.88 11.39
CA ASP A 243 1.74 -10.90 11.48
C ASP A 243 1.16 -12.18 12.08
N GLU A 244 1.30 -13.28 11.34
CA GLU A 244 0.91 -14.62 11.80
C GLU A 244 1.69 -15.06 13.04
N ARG A 245 2.88 -14.49 13.28
CA ARG A 245 3.68 -14.81 14.47
C ARG A 245 2.91 -14.49 15.75
N PHE A 246 2.22 -13.36 15.83
CA PHE A 246 1.43 -13.03 17.03
C PHE A 246 0.40 -14.13 17.35
N TRP A 247 -0.25 -14.69 16.32
CA TRP A 247 -1.29 -15.71 16.48
C TRP A 247 -0.75 -17.13 16.67
N THR A 248 0.47 -17.41 16.17
CA THR A 248 1.06 -18.75 16.19
C THR A 248 1.99 -18.99 17.38
N VAL A 249 2.51 -17.93 17.99
CA VAL A 249 3.37 -17.98 19.18
C VAL A 249 2.87 -17.04 20.28
N GLY A 250 3.40 -17.22 21.50
CA GLY A 250 3.13 -16.31 22.61
C GLY A 250 1.64 -16.15 22.95
N GLU A 251 1.22 -14.91 23.12
CA GLU A 251 -0.09 -14.56 23.67
C GLU A 251 -1.25 -14.78 22.69
N GLY A 252 -1.08 -14.51 21.39
CA GLY A 252 -2.13 -14.76 20.40
C GLY A 252 -2.48 -16.24 20.32
N LYS A 253 -1.50 -17.14 20.45
CA LYS A 253 -1.77 -18.58 20.54
C LYS A 253 -2.63 -18.94 21.77
N SER A 254 -2.32 -18.39 22.93
CA SER A 254 -3.10 -18.63 24.15
C SER A 254 -4.52 -18.08 24.05
N ILE A 255 -4.74 -16.98 23.32
CA ILE A 255 -6.08 -16.45 23.00
C ILE A 255 -6.85 -17.45 22.15
N LEU A 256 -6.24 -17.97 21.08
CA LEU A 256 -6.89 -18.95 20.20
C LEU A 256 -7.22 -20.26 20.90
N ILE A 257 -6.34 -20.76 21.77
CA ILE A 257 -6.61 -21.96 22.59
C ILE A 257 -7.79 -21.70 23.53
N PHE A 258 -7.80 -20.56 24.23
CA PHE A 258 -8.89 -20.22 25.13
C PHE A 258 -10.24 -20.13 24.38
N GLN A 259 -10.23 -19.50 23.20
CA GLN A 259 -11.41 -19.40 22.34
C GLN A 259 -11.90 -20.79 21.88
N HIS A 260 -10.98 -21.69 21.54
CA HIS A 260 -11.32 -23.07 21.18
C HIS A 260 -12.00 -23.81 22.34
N ASP A 261 -11.49 -23.64 23.56
CA ASP A 261 -12.04 -24.27 24.77
C ASP A 261 -13.37 -23.62 25.22
N HIS A 262 -13.65 -22.40 24.77
CA HIS A 262 -14.83 -21.60 25.13
C HIS A 262 -15.54 -21.07 23.87
N PRO A 263 -16.20 -21.94 23.10
CA PRO A 263 -16.79 -21.60 21.80
C PRO A 263 -17.94 -20.59 21.87
N GLN A 264 -18.43 -20.25 23.06
CA GLN A 264 -19.36 -19.13 23.25
C GLN A 264 -18.71 -17.79 22.86
N TYR A 265 -17.40 -17.62 22.99
CA TYR A 265 -16.69 -16.41 22.59
C TYR A 265 -16.33 -16.48 21.10
N LYS A 266 -17.26 -16.07 20.24
CA LYS A 266 -17.06 -16.14 18.79
C LYS A 266 -16.15 -15.03 18.26
N ASP A 267 -16.11 -13.92 18.98
CA ASP A 267 -15.45 -12.70 18.57
C ASP A 267 -14.28 -12.36 19.50
N ILE A 268 -13.18 -11.84 18.96
CA ILE A 268 -12.08 -11.29 19.77
C ILE A 268 -12.09 -9.77 19.65
N VAL A 269 -12.19 -9.09 20.79
CA VAL A 269 -12.07 -7.64 20.89
C VAL A 269 -10.71 -7.30 21.49
N LEU A 270 -9.87 -6.61 20.74
CA LEU A 270 -8.58 -6.11 21.24
C LEU A 270 -8.78 -4.73 21.86
N ARG A 271 -8.41 -4.55 23.13
CA ARG A 271 -8.29 -3.24 23.76
C ARG A 271 -6.82 -2.87 23.90
N LEU A 272 -6.40 -1.90 23.10
CA LEU A 272 -5.02 -1.49 22.96
C LEU A 272 -4.83 -0.13 23.66
N SER A 273 -3.85 -0.01 24.55
CA SER A 273 -3.51 1.27 25.17
C SER A 273 -2.02 1.54 25.14
N MET A 274 -1.61 2.68 24.58
CA MET A 274 -0.20 3.01 24.39
C MET A 274 0.52 1.90 23.60
N VAL A 275 -0.10 1.45 22.50
CA VAL A 275 0.43 0.38 21.63
C VAL A 275 0.85 0.99 20.30
N GLU A 276 2.01 0.57 19.77
CA GLU A 276 2.40 0.84 18.40
C GLU A 276 1.93 -0.31 17.51
N ILE A 277 0.98 -0.03 16.64
CA ILE A 277 0.25 -1.01 15.83
C ILE A 277 0.78 -0.94 14.40
N HIS A 278 1.42 -2.01 13.95
CA HIS A 278 1.85 -2.17 12.56
C HIS A 278 0.81 -2.95 11.79
N TYR A 279 0.42 -2.49 10.60
CA TYR A 279 -0.60 -3.15 9.78
C TYR A 279 -0.31 -2.94 8.28
N SER A 280 -0.19 -4.02 7.51
CA SER A 280 0.02 -3.94 6.06
C SER A 280 -1.26 -3.78 5.25
N GLY A 281 -2.42 -4.19 5.78
CA GLY A 281 -3.69 -4.14 5.05
C GLY A 281 -3.93 -5.29 4.07
N GLU A 282 -2.95 -6.19 3.90
CA GLU A 282 -3.01 -7.28 2.92
C GLU A 282 -3.72 -8.53 3.45
N LYS A 283 -3.52 -8.86 4.73
CA LYS A 283 -4.05 -10.10 5.32
C LYS A 283 -5.34 -9.87 6.11
N SER A 284 -6.11 -10.95 6.24
CA SER A 284 -7.27 -10.99 7.12
C SER A 284 -6.83 -10.84 8.57
N LEU A 285 -7.59 -10.07 9.35
CA LEU A 285 -7.41 -9.92 10.79
C LEU A 285 -8.22 -10.93 11.61
N ALA A 286 -8.83 -11.92 10.97
CA ALA A 286 -9.55 -12.98 11.69
C ALA A 286 -8.61 -13.66 12.72
N PRO A 287 -9.05 -13.87 13.98
CA PRO A 287 -10.44 -13.76 14.48
C PRO A 287 -10.78 -12.44 15.20
N ILE A 288 -10.00 -11.37 15.00
CA ILE A 288 -10.32 -10.06 15.60
C ILE A 288 -11.59 -9.52 14.97
N SER A 289 -12.59 -9.21 15.79
CA SER A 289 -13.82 -8.54 15.35
C SER A 289 -13.71 -7.02 15.46
N ARG A 290 -13.05 -6.53 16.51
CA ARG A 290 -12.96 -5.11 16.84
C ARG A 290 -11.67 -4.77 17.56
N ILE A 291 -11.17 -3.56 17.31
CA ILE A 291 -10.01 -2.98 17.98
C ILE A 291 -10.45 -1.67 18.65
N LEU A 292 -10.44 -1.67 19.97
CA LEU A 292 -10.58 -0.47 20.81
C LEU A 292 -9.17 0.05 21.06
N PHE A 293 -8.88 1.31 20.76
CA PHE A 293 -7.55 1.87 20.92
C PHE A 293 -7.57 3.14 21.76
N LYS A 294 -6.51 3.36 22.54
CA LYS A 294 -6.30 4.57 23.34
C LYS A 294 -4.83 4.97 23.38
N ASN A 295 -4.54 6.20 22.94
CA ASN A 295 -3.18 6.75 22.83
C ASN A 295 -2.25 5.82 22.04
N CYS A 296 -2.77 5.19 20.99
CA CYS A 296 -2.01 4.27 20.15
C CYS A 296 -1.39 5.01 18.97
N ARG A 297 -0.31 4.44 18.45
CA ARG A 297 0.31 4.85 17.20
C ARG A 297 -0.03 3.82 16.13
N PHE A 298 -0.46 4.27 14.97
CA PHE A 298 -0.66 3.40 13.81
C PHE A 298 0.50 3.59 12.83
N VAL A 299 1.04 2.47 12.36
CA VAL A 299 2.06 2.37 11.32
C VAL A 299 1.51 1.46 10.23
N ILE A 300 0.77 2.07 9.30
CA ILE A 300 0.17 1.41 8.16
C ILE A 300 1.19 1.40 7.02
N THR A 301 1.50 0.22 6.49
CA THR A 301 2.32 0.13 5.28
C THR A 301 1.54 0.70 4.10
N SER A 302 2.11 1.67 3.41
CA SER A 302 1.47 2.30 2.25
C SER A 302 1.20 1.25 1.16
N PRO A 303 -0.07 0.98 0.84
CA PRO A 303 -0.42 -0.12 -0.06
C PRO A 303 -0.05 0.22 -1.50
N THR A 304 0.52 -0.75 -2.22
CA THR A 304 0.84 -0.63 -3.67
C THR A 304 -0.34 -1.05 -4.56
N ALA A 305 -1.34 -1.72 -3.99
CA ALA A 305 -2.55 -2.18 -4.65
C ALA A 305 -3.80 -1.80 -3.83
N ILE A 306 -4.99 -2.11 -4.34
CA ILE A 306 -6.23 -1.92 -3.58
C ILE A 306 -6.21 -2.86 -2.37
N PRO A 307 -6.37 -2.35 -1.13
CA PRO A 307 -6.37 -3.17 0.08
C PRO A 307 -7.50 -4.20 0.08
N SER A 308 -7.34 -5.25 0.91
CA SER A 308 -8.38 -6.21 1.19
C SER A 308 -9.65 -5.53 1.76
N ALA A 309 -10.82 -6.16 1.68
CA ALA A 309 -12.04 -5.58 2.25
C ALA A 309 -11.91 -5.21 3.75
N PRO A 310 -11.30 -6.05 4.61
CA PRO A 310 -10.96 -5.66 5.99
C PRO A 310 -9.98 -4.48 6.06
N GLY A 311 -8.93 -4.48 5.23
CA GLY A 311 -7.97 -3.36 5.14
C GLY A 311 -8.63 -2.03 4.80
N ARG A 312 -9.52 -2.02 3.80
CA ARG A 312 -10.29 -0.84 3.42
C ARG A 312 -11.15 -0.34 4.57
N ARG A 313 -11.90 -1.23 5.24
CA ARG A 313 -12.75 -0.87 6.38
C ARG A 313 -11.95 -0.21 7.50
N ILE A 314 -10.84 -0.83 7.92
CA ILE A 314 -10.00 -0.31 8.99
C ILE A 314 -9.42 1.05 8.63
N MET A 315 -8.89 1.22 7.41
CA MET A 315 -8.37 2.52 6.98
C MET A 315 -9.46 3.60 6.97
N THR A 316 -10.64 3.30 6.43
CA THR A 316 -11.76 4.24 6.43
C THR A 316 -12.17 4.64 7.85
N GLU A 317 -12.28 3.66 8.77
CA GLU A 317 -12.64 3.93 10.16
C GLU A 317 -11.53 4.70 10.91
N LEU A 318 -10.25 4.43 10.64
CA LEU A 318 -9.12 5.19 11.21
C LEU A 318 -9.05 6.63 10.71
N LEU A 319 -9.40 6.87 9.43
CA LEU A 319 -9.57 8.23 8.91
C LEU A 319 -10.67 8.98 9.66
N ALA A 320 -11.78 8.32 9.98
CA ALA A 320 -12.90 8.93 10.71
C ALA A 320 -12.68 9.04 12.24
N ALA A 321 -11.82 8.21 12.83
CA ALA A 321 -11.64 8.14 14.29
C ALA A 321 -10.91 9.35 14.90
N THR A 322 -10.93 9.50 16.22
CA THR A 322 -10.12 10.52 16.91
C THR A 322 -8.71 9.99 17.22
N THR A 323 -7.72 10.88 17.40
CA THR A 323 -6.32 10.46 17.59
C THR A 323 -6.03 9.81 18.95
N ASN A 324 -6.78 10.18 19.99
CA ASN A 324 -6.52 9.73 21.35
C ASN A 324 -7.29 8.47 21.72
N GLU A 325 -8.46 8.23 21.14
CA GLU A 325 -9.22 7.01 21.37
C GLU A 325 -10.22 6.73 20.26
N GLY A 326 -10.57 5.46 20.12
CA GLY A 326 -11.57 5.05 19.14
C GLY A 326 -11.79 3.55 19.11
N SER A 327 -12.65 3.16 18.18
CA SER A 327 -12.98 1.77 17.89
C SER A 327 -12.95 1.58 16.39
N VAL A 328 -12.33 0.50 15.92
CA VAL A 328 -12.40 0.06 14.52
C VAL A 328 -12.88 -1.38 14.39
N SER A 329 -13.72 -1.66 13.41
CA SER A 329 -14.19 -3.00 13.05
C SER A 329 -13.18 -3.70 12.13
N ALA A 330 -12.84 -4.93 12.46
CA ALA A 330 -11.90 -5.77 11.71
C ALA A 330 -12.58 -6.84 10.85
N ILE A 331 -13.87 -7.12 11.11
CA ILE A 331 -14.80 -7.91 10.29
C ILE A 331 -15.92 -7.02 9.77
#